data_AF-A0A3D8K0X5-F1
#
_entry.id   AF-A0A3D8K0X5-F1
#
_cell.length_a   1.000
_cell.length_b   1.000
_cell.length_c   1.000
_cell.angle_alpha   90.00
_cell.angle_beta   90.00
_cell.angle_gamma   90.00
#
_symmetry.space_group_name_H-M   'P 1'
#
loop_
_entity.id
_entity.type
_entity.pdbx_description
1 polymer ?
#
loop_
_entity_poly.entity_id
_entity_poly.type
_entity_poly.pdbx_seq_one_letter_code
_entity_poly.pdbx_strand_id
1 'polypeptide(L)' 'MALDDNIDAVRDLQDSGNHAARLLGYLNIGVLPSRENIAQAQQWLNRATDKLEPVLKEAEADRASQRFQPGPRG' A
#
# COMPACT_ATOMS: atom_id res chain seq x y z
N MET A 1 -2.01 -15.05 4.56
CA MET A 1 -2.43 -14.24 5.73
C MET A 1 -3.94 -14.39 5.98
N ALA A 2 -4.50 -13.89 7.09
CA ALA A 2 -5.95 -13.80 7.19
C ALA A 2 -6.48 -12.67 6.27
N LEU A 3 -7.69 -12.82 5.72
CA LEU A 3 -8.29 -11.80 4.84
C LEU A 3 -8.35 -10.43 5.51
N ASP A 4 -8.60 -10.39 6.81
CA ASP A 4 -8.64 -9.17 7.60
C ASP A 4 -7.28 -8.46 7.64
N ASP A 5 -6.17 -9.20 7.78
CA ASP A 5 -4.81 -8.64 7.76
C ASP A 5 -4.51 -7.98 6.41
N ASN A 6 -4.97 -8.59 5.31
CA ASN A 6 -4.78 -8.06 3.96
C ASN A 6 -5.59 -6.77 3.76
N ILE A 7 -6.82 -6.71 4.27
CA ILE A 7 -7.66 -5.51 4.23
C ILE A 7 -7.00 -4.37 5.01
N ASP A 8 -6.48 -4.66 6.19
CA ASP A 8 -5.82 -3.66 7.04
C ASP A 8 -4.51 -3.16 6.42
N ALA A 9 -3.72 -4.03 5.77
CA ALA A 9 -2.53 -3.60 5.02
C ALA A 9 -2.87 -2.63 3.88
N VAL A 10 -3.95 -2.88 3.14
CA VAL A 10 -4.42 -1.99 2.07
C VAL A 10 -4.96 -0.67 2.62
N ARG A 11 -5.67 -0.69 3.76
CA ARG A 11 -6.13 0.53 4.44
C ARG A 11 -4.97 1.40 4.91
N ASP A 12 -3.97 0.79 5.54
CA ASP A 12 -2.76 1.50 5.99
C ASP A 12 -2.05 2.20 4.81
N LEU A 13 -2.00 1.55 3.64
CA LEU A 13 -1.48 2.16 2.41
C LEU A 13 -2.32 3.35 1.95
N GLN A 14 -3.64 3.20 1.92
CA GLN A 14 -4.56 4.26 1.53
C GLN A 14 -4.39 5.49 2.43
N ASP A 15 -4.35 5.30 3.74
CA ASP A 15 -4.20 6.39 4.71
C ASP A 15 -2.83 7.07 4.62
N SER A 16 -1.77 6.28 4.46
CA SER A 16 -0.41 6.80 4.26
C SER A 16 -0.30 7.63 2.97
N GLY A 17 -0.90 7.16 1.87
CA GLY A 17 -0.97 7.88 0.61
C GLY A 17 -1.75 9.19 0.70
N ASN A 18 -2.90 9.18 1.40
CA ASN A 18 -3.68 10.39 1.66
C ASN A 18 -2.88 11.42 2.47
N HIS A 19 -2.11 10.98 3.46
CA HIS A 19 -1.29 11.88 4.25
C HIS A 19 -0.16 12.51 3.40
N ALA A 20 0.54 11.69 2.61
CA ALA A 20 1.56 12.17 1.69
C ALA A 20 1.00 13.18 0.68
N ALA A 21 -0.18 12.90 0.10
CA ALA A 21 -0.86 13.80 -0.83
C ALA A 21 -1.18 15.16 -0.20
N ARG A 22 -1.61 15.19 1.08
CA ARG A 22 -1.84 16.45 1.81
C ARG A 22 -0.55 17.25 2.00
N LEU A 23 0.56 16.59 2.35
CA LEU A 23 1.85 17.27 2.50
C LEU A 23 2.37 17.84 1.16
N LEU A 24 2.22 17.10 0.07
CA LEU A 24 2.52 17.60 -1.28
C LEU A 24 1.60 18.76 -1.67
N GLY A 25 0.34 18.74 -1.25
CA GLY A 25 -0.60 19.84 -1.43
C GLY A 25 -0.12 21.14 -0.77
N TYR A 26 0.43 21.07 0.45
CA TYR A 26 1.04 22.24 1.11
C TYR A 26 2.22 22.79 0.32
N LEU A 27 3.11 21.93 -0.17
CA LEU A 27 4.25 22.36 -0.98
C LEU A 27 3.80 23.07 -2.25
N ASN A 28 2.72 22.61 -2.88
CA ASN A 28 2.18 23.22 -4.10
C ASN A 28 1.65 24.65 -3.89
N ILE A 29 1.23 25.00 -2.68
CA ILE A 29 0.81 26.37 -2.31
C ILE A 29 1.93 27.18 -1.64
N GLY A 30 3.18 26.71 -1.72
CA GLY A 30 4.34 27.39 -1.15
C GLY A 30 4.49 27.25 0.38
N VAL A 31 3.71 26.36 1.01
CA VAL A 31 3.80 26.08 2.44
C VAL A 31 4.73 24.89 2.65
N LEU A 32 5.85 25.13 3.33
CA LEU A 32 6.80 24.08 3.71
C LEU A 32 6.28 23.30 4.93
N PRO A 33 6.04 21.98 4.82
CA PRO A 33 5.74 21.14 5.97
C PRO A 33 6.92 21.11 6.95
N SER A 34 6.62 20.86 8.23
CA SER A 34 7.67 20.66 9.23
C SER A 34 8.52 19.43 8.90
N ARG A 35 9.78 19.43 9.35
CA ARG A 35 10.66 18.25 9.23
C ARG A 35 10.05 17.01 9.86
N GLU A 36 9.33 17.18 10.96
CA GLU A 36 8.62 16.11 11.65
C GLU A 36 7.50 15.52 10.79
N ASN A 37 6.67 16.37 10.14
CA ASN A 37 5.60 15.90 9.25
C ASN A 37 6.16 15.09 8.08
N ILE A 38 7.29 15.53 7.50
CA ILE A 38 7.96 14.83 6.41
C ILE A 38 8.48 13.47 6.89
N ALA A 39 9.15 13.43 8.05
CA ALA A 39 9.66 12.19 8.64
C ALA A 39 8.54 11.20 8.97
N GLN A 40 7.43 11.66 9.55
CA GLN A 40 6.27 10.82 9.85
C GLN A 40 5.64 10.25 8.58
N ALA A 41 5.46 11.07 7.53
CA ALA A 41 4.92 10.59 6.26
C ALA A 41 5.81 9.54 5.60
N GLN A 42 7.14 9.75 5.63
CA GLN A 42 8.09 8.74 5.16
C GLN A 42 7.97 7.44 5.97
N GLN A 43 7.88 7.52 7.29
CA GLN A 43 7.73 6.35 8.15
C GLN A 43 6.42 5.59 7.88
N TRP A 44 5.31 6.30 7.70
CA TRP A 44 4.02 5.70 7.38
C TRP A 44 4.03 5.00 6.02
N LEU A 45 4.57 5.66 4.99
CA LEU A 45 4.71 5.05 3.65
C LEU A 45 5.58 3.80 3.67
N ASN A 46 6.71 3.82 4.37
CA ASN A 46 7.58 2.64 4.51
C ASN A 46 6.82 1.51 5.21
N ARG A 47 6.19 1.78 6.35
CA ARG A 47 5.44 0.78 7.11
C ARG A 47 4.30 0.17 6.30
N ALA A 48 3.56 0.98 5.55
CA ALA A 48 2.49 0.50 4.71
C ALA A 48 3.02 -0.38 3.57
N THR A 49 4.13 0.02 2.95
CA THR A 49 4.77 -0.75 1.87
C THR A 49 5.28 -2.10 2.38
N ASP A 50 5.95 -2.12 3.54
CA ASP A 50 6.46 -3.36 4.16
C ASP A 50 5.33 -4.35 4.49
N LYS A 51 4.19 -3.85 4.98
CA LYS A 51 3.00 -4.67 5.25
C LYS A 51 2.35 -5.20 3.97
N LEU A 52 2.39 -4.43 2.90
CA LEU A 52 1.73 -4.76 1.64
C LEU A 52 2.54 -5.78 0.82
N GLU A 53 3.87 -5.82 0.97
CA GLU A 53 4.74 -6.70 0.19
C GLU A 53 4.33 -8.19 0.24
N PRO A 54 4.08 -8.81 1.40
CA PRO A 54 3.66 -10.21 1.42
C PRO A 54 2.24 -10.41 0.88
N VAL A 55 1.35 -9.42 1.02
CA VAL A 55 -0.01 -9.45 0.44
C VAL A 55 0.05 -9.47 -1.09
N LEU A 56 0.92 -8.63 -1.67
CA LEU A 56 1.14 -8.61 -3.12
C LEU A 56 1.73 -9.93 -3.62
N LYS A 57 2.70 -10.51 -2.90
CA LYS A 57 3.28 -11.82 -3.26
C LYS A 57 2.24 -12.93 -3.25
N GLU A 58 1.36 -12.97 -2.25
CA GLU A 58 0.24 -13.92 -2.18
C GLU A 58 -0.71 -13.72 -3.38
N ALA A 59 -1.13 -12.48 -3.63
CA ALA A 59 -2.05 -12.16 -4.74
C ALA A 59 -1.45 -12.48 -6.13
N GLU A 60 -0.16 -12.24 -6.32
CA GLU A 60 0.56 -12.57 -7.56
C GLU A 60 0.68 -14.09 -7.76
N ALA A 61 0.96 -14.83 -6.69
CA ALA A 61 1.02 -16.29 -6.72
C ALA A 61 -0.35 -16.92 -7.02
N ASP A 62 -1.42 -16.40 -6.42
CA ASP A 62 -2.79 -16.83 -6.70
C ASP A 62 -3.18 -16.56 -8.16
N ARG A 63 -2.87 -15.35 -8.66
CA ARG A 63 -3.11 -14.98 -10.06
C ARG A 63 -2.32 -15.87 -11.03
N ALA A 64 -1.08 -16.21 -10.70
CA ALA A 64 -0.28 -17.13 -11.50
C ALA A 64 -0.93 -18.52 -11.51
N SER A 65 -1.33 -19.04 -10.36
CA SER A 65 -1.97 -20.36 -10.21
C SER A 65 -3.28 -20.47 -11.00
N GLN A 66 -4.09 -19.41 -11.02
CA GLN A 66 -5.32 -19.34 -11.83
C GLN A 66 -5.05 -19.34 -13.34
N ARG A 67 -3.95 -18.74 -13.81
CA ARG A 67 -3.56 -18.77 -15.22
C ARG A 67 -3.12 -20.15 -15.70
N PHE A 68 -2.62 -21.00 -14.80
CA PHE A 68 -2.13 -22.34 -15.12
C PHE A 68 -3.17 -23.45 -14.96
N GLN A 69 -4.39 -23.14 -14.47
CA GLN A 69 -5.47 -24.13 -14.48
C GLN A 69 -5.90 -24.42 -15.92
N PRO A 70 -5.74 -25.65 -16.43
CA PRO A 70 -6.37 -26.04 -17.67
C PRO A 70 -7.87 -25.96 -17.44
N GLY A 71 -8.60 -25.22 -18.28
CA GLY A 71 -10.05 -25.17 -18.23
C GLY A 71 -10.66 -26.58 -18.28
N PRO A 72 -11.88 -26.77 -17.77
CA PRO A 72 -12.52 -28.09 -17.70
C PRO A 72 -12.48 -28.72 -19.10
N ARG A 73 -11.78 -29.85 -19.21
CA ARG A 73 -11.84 -30.69 -20.41
C ARG A 73 -13.27 -31.20 -20.50
N GLY A 74 -14.01 -30.71 -21.50
CA GLY A 74 -15.30 -31.25 -21.90
C GLY A 74 -15.20 -32.70 -22.35
#